data_AF-A0A7K1T1T8-F1
#
_entry.id   AF-A0A7K1T1T8-F1
#
_cell.length_a   1.000
_cell.length_b   1.000
_cell.length_c   1.000
_cell.angle_alpha   90.00
_cell.angle_beta   90.00
_cell.angle_gamma   90.00
#
_symmetry.space_group_name_H-M   'P 1'
#
loop_
_entity.id
_entity.type
_entity.pdbx_description
1 polymer ?
#
loop_
_entity_poly.entity_id
_entity_poly.type
_entity_poly.pdbx_seq_one_letter_code
_entity_poly.pdbx_strand_id
1 'polypeptide(L)'
;MKVTILMFLSILIYSCNFKKQEQSYNFKKVDSTITHKVIKKSNHTSKNIEVGYSDTYEKLPTLVFDTLSESEFNTLKPAKGINKIDTKQNESFFFIQTALKKHKFKKFKDYGGNEGWSGYDLIGYYPKLKLFAITEISTSDEFSLGELFLLDSLTDYKYKIISFGDGSVETPIPSINNKYLIYYYNYINDDNCSIGILKINDKTNPKNYLKEYASYNSTEFAIENIVWKSDNCFYVKGYNEIYEKKETIKKYKYYQTTFR
;
A
#
# COMPACT_ATOMS: atom_id res chain seq x y z
N MET A 1 -3.92 -32.77 -67.15
CA MET A 1 -4.67 -33.12 -65.93
C MET A 1 -3.80 -32.74 -64.72
N LYS A 2 -4.04 -31.56 -64.13
CA LYS A 2 -3.45 -31.13 -62.86
C LYS A 2 -4.56 -30.41 -62.11
N VAL A 3 -5.02 -31.04 -61.03
CA VAL A 3 -6.14 -30.60 -60.20
C VAL A 3 -5.58 -29.66 -59.13
N THR A 4 -6.12 -28.45 -59.08
CA THR A 4 -5.86 -27.45 -58.05
C THR A 4 -6.68 -27.82 -56.81
N ILE A 5 -6.03 -28.18 -55.70
CA ILE A 5 -6.70 -28.42 -54.43
C ILE A 5 -6.75 -27.11 -53.65
N LEU A 6 -7.95 -26.56 -53.52
CA LEU A 6 -8.30 -25.42 -52.69
C LEU A 6 -8.54 -25.94 -51.26
N MET A 7 -7.63 -25.68 -50.32
CA MET A 7 -7.87 -25.99 -48.90
C MET A 7 -8.64 -24.85 -48.24
N PHE A 8 -9.92 -25.11 -47.94
CA PHE A 8 -10.69 -24.34 -46.98
C PHE A 8 -10.17 -24.63 -45.57
N LEU A 9 -9.65 -23.60 -44.89
CA LEU A 9 -9.33 -23.67 -43.47
C LEU A 9 -10.44 -22.97 -42.68
N SER A 10 -11.40 -23.75 -42.18
CA SER A 10 -12.38 -23.34 -41.18
C SER A 10 -11.84 -23.70 -39.79
N ILE A 11 -11.55 -22.70 -38.96
CA ILE A 11 -11.29 -22.91 -37.53
C ILE A 11 -12.40 -22.24 -36.74
N LEU A 12 -13.08 -23.09 -35.98
CA LEU A 12 -14.22 -22.84 -35.12
C LEU A 12 -13.88 -21.91 -33.96
N ILE A 13 -14.76 -20.94 -33.73
CA ILE A 13 -14.78 -20.06 -32.57
C ILE A 13 -15.32 -20.87 -31.38
N TYR A 14 -14.44 -21.37 -30.51
CA TYR A 14 -14.86 -21.89 -29.20
C TYR A 14 -15.03 -20.72 -28.23
N SER A 15 -16.27 -20.22 -28.15
CA SER A 15 -16.73 -19.37 -27.06
C SER A 15 -16.85 -20.21 -25.79
N CYS A 16 -15.89 -20.08 -24.87
CA CYS A 16 -16.04 -20.59 -23.51
C CYS A 16 -16.76 -19.54 -22.65
N ASN A 17 -18.08 -19.76 -22.50
CA ASN A 17 -18.92 -19.11 -21.50
C ASN A 17 -18.51 -19.55 -20.09
N PHE A 18 -17.62 -18.82 -19.44
CA PHE A 18 -17.42 -18.92 -17.99
C PHE A 18 -18.38 -17.96 -17.27
N LYS A 19 -19.53 -18.48 -16.83
CA LYS A 19 -20.39 -17.80 -15.86
C LYS A 19 -19.61 -17.68 -14.53
N LYS A 20 -19.10 -16.49 -14.22
CA LYS A 20 -18.64 -16.15 -12.86
C LYS A 20 -19.86 -15.96 -11.97
N GLN A 21 -20.00 -16.80 -10.94
CA GLN A 21 -20.92 -16.57 -9.83
C GLN A 21 -20.49 -15.29 -9.10
N GLU A 22 -21.35 -14.27 -9.10
CA GLU A 22 -21.25 -13.12 -8.22
C GLU A 22 -21.59 -13.56 -6.78
N GLN A 23 -20.59 -13.60 -5.90
CA GLN A 23 -20.86 -13.56 -4.45
C GLN A 23 -20.98 -12.10 -4.02
N SER A 24 -22.22 -11.62 -3.96
CA SER A 24 -22.56 -10.35 -3.33
C SER A 24 -22.48 -10.48 -1.81
N TYR A 25 -21.62 -9.66 -1.18
CA TYR A 25 -21.62 -9.52 0.27
C TYR A 25 -22.84 -8.68 0.69
N ASN A 26 -23.92 -9.36 1.08
CA ASN A 26 -25.08 -8.73 1.69
C ASN A 26 -24.75 -8.29 3.12
N PHE A 27 -24.56 -6.98 3.33
CA PHE A 27 -24.65 -6.38 4.65
C PHE A 27 -26.10 -6.48 5.13
N LYS A 28 -26.39 -7.45 6.02
CA LYS A 28 -27.67 -7.49 6.75
C LYS A 28 -27.83 -6.17 7.51
N LYS A 29 -28.96 -5.49 7.28
CA LYS A 29 -29.47 -4.44 8.18
C LYS A 29 -29.61 -5.06 9.57
N VAL A 30 -28.81 -4.58 10.51
CA VAL A 30 -29.04 -4.82 11.93
C VAL A 30 -29.96 -3.71 12.40
N ASP A 31 -31.21 -4.07 12.67
CA ASP A 31 -32.10 -3.25 13.49
C ASP A 31 -31.45 -3.12 14.87
N SER A 32 -31.09 -1.89 15.23
CA SER A 32 -30.79 -1.54 16.61
C SER A 32 -31.47 -0.23 16.91
N THR A 33 -32.48 -0.33 17.77
CA THR A 33 -33.13 0.78 18.46
C THR A 33 -32.04 1.47 19.29
N ILE A 34 -31.43 2.53 18.75
CA ILE A 34 -30.43 3.33 19.47
C ILE A 34 -31.07 4.64 19.89
N THR A 35 -31.24 4.74 21.20
CA THR A 35 -31.52 5.95 21.97
C THR A 35 -30.71 7.13 21.43
N HIS A 36 -31.40 8.20 21.01
CA HIS A 36 -30.79 9.44 20.53
C HIS A 36 -29.95 10.11 21.63
N LYS A 37 -28.66 9.79 21.72
CA LYS A 37 -27.67 10.74 22.23
C LYS A 37 -27.26 11.64 21.08
N VAL A 38 -27.77 12.86 21.12
CA VAL A 38 -27.38 13.97 20.24
C VAL A 38 -25.86 14.15 20.33
N ILE A 39 -25.14 13.64 19.32
CA ILE A 39 -23.74 13.98 19.13
C ILE A 39 -23.72 15.43 18.65
N LYS A 40 -23.34 16.33 19.57
CA LYS A 40 -23.06 17.73 19.25
C LYS A 40 -22.05 17.77 18.09
N LYS A 41 -22.41 18.51 17.05
CA LYS A 41 -21.57 18.85 15.90
C LYS A 41 -20.31 19.55 16.43
N SER A 42 -19.22 18.80 16.63
CA SER A 42 -17.93 19.36 17.02
C SER A 42 -17.28 20.01 15.81
N ASN A 43 -16.68 21.18 16.05
CA ASN A 43 -15.96 22.04 15.12
C ASN A 43 -15.15 21.28 14.05
N HIS A 44 -15.08 21.85 12.84
CA HIS A 44 -14.31 21.39 11.68
C HIS A 44 -12.81 21.27 11.99
N THR A 45 -12.40 20.25 12.74
CA THR A 45 -11.06 19.70 12.61
C THR A 45 -11.02 18.93 11.30
N SER A 46 -10.10 19.32 10.41
CA SER A 46 -9.76 18.54 9.22
C SER A 46 -9.61 17.07 9.61
N LYS A 47 -10.33 16.16 8.96
CA LYS A 47 -10.21 14.70 9.19
C LYS A 47 -8.96 14.11 8.54
N ASN A 48 -7.95 14.94 8.28
CA ASN A 48 -6.67 14.55 7.72
C ASN A 48 -5.64 14.62 8.83
N ILE A 49 -4.90 13.54 9.02
CA ILE A 49 -3.83 13.38 10.00
C ILE A 49 -2.60 12.98 9.20
N GLU A 50 -1.50 13.68 9.40
CA GLU A 50 -0.21 13.38 8.80
C GLU A 50 0.65 12.65 9.82
N VAL A 51 1.35 11.61 9.37
CA VAL A 51 2.27 10.81 10.18
C VAL A 51 3.49 10.44 9.35
N GLY A 52 4.63 10.27 10.00
CA GLY A 52 5.87 9.81 9.37
C GLY A 52 6.88 10.92 9.13
N TYR A 53 6.84 12.02 9.87
CA TYR A 53 7.80 13.11 9.67
C TYR A 53 9.22 12.71 10.10
N SER A 54 10.22 13.00 9.26
CA SER A 54 11.62 12.69 9.50
C SER A 54 12.16 13.31 10.80
N ASP A 55 11.79 14.56 11.09
CA ASP A 55 12.20 15.29 12.31
C ASP A 55 11.64 14.68 13.61
N THR A 56 10.56 13.91 13.50
CA THR A 56 10.00 13.13 14.59
C THR A 56 10.80 11.84 14.77
N TYR A 57 11.13 11.15 13.68
CA TYR A 57 11.95 9.94 13.72
C TYR A 57 13.38 10.17 14.22
N GLU A 58 13.99 11.32 13.94
CA GLU A 58 15.31 11.69 14.46
C GLU A 58 15.39 11.67 16.00
N LYS A 59 14.24 11.76 16.67
CA LYS A 59 14.12 11.77 18.14
C LYS A 59 13.68 10.41 18.70
N LEU A 60 13.50 9.40 17.84
CA LEU A 60 12.99 8.08 18.17
C LEU A 60 14.08 7.00 18.01
N PRO A 61 13.86 5.80 18.58
CA PRO A 61 14.79 4.68 18.40
C PRO A 61 15.08 4.38 16.92
N THR A 62 16.36 4.19 16.60
CA THR A 62 16.79 3.68 15.29
C THR A 62 16.80 2.16 15.31
N LEU A 63 16.33 1.53 14.22
CA LEU A 63 16.42 0.08 14.06
C LEU A 63 17.88 -0.33 13.84
N VAL A 64 18.23 -1.51 14.33
CA VAL A 64 19.54 -2.13 14.12
C VAL A 64 19.32 -3.43 13.37
N PHE A 65 20.09 -3.64 12.30
CA PHE A 65 19.96 -4.81 11.44
C PHE A 65 21.15 -5.76 11.60
N ASP A 66 20.83 -7.04 11.77
CA ASP A 66 21.77 -8.14 11.67
C ASP A 66 21.60 -8.83 10.31
N THR A 67 22.68 -9.38 9.76
CA THR A 67 22.59 -10.20 8.55
C THR A 67 22.02 -11.59 8.85
N LEU A 68 21.41 -12.21 7.85
CA LEU A 68 20.93 -13.59 7.92
C LEU A 68 21.06 -14.28 6.57
N SER A 69 20.82 -15.60 6.53
CA SER A 69 20.91 -16.36 5.29
C SER A 69 19.63 -16.29 4.44
N GLU A 70 19.77 -16.44 3.13
CA GLU A 70 18.61 -16.60 2.24
C GLU A 70 17.69 -17.75 2.66
N SER A 71 18.28 -18.87 3.13
CA SER A 71 17.51 -20.03 3.54
C SER A 71 16.63 -19.71 4.76
N GLU A 72 17.13 -18.93 5.71
CA GLU A 72 16.35 -18.46 6.86
C GLU A 72 15.21 -17.54 6.42
N PHE A 73 15.46 -16.59 5.51
CA PHE A 73 14.42 -15.71 4.98
C PHE A 73 13.29 -16.50 4.30
N ASN A 74 13.66 -17.46 3.46
CA ASN A 74 12.72 -18.26 2.67
C ASN A 74 11.85 -19.20 3.52
N THR A 75 12.16 -19.39 4.81
CA THR A 75 11.26 -20.10 5.74
C THR A 75 10.02 -19.29 6.14
N LEU A 76 10.08 -17.96 6.00
CA LEU A 76 9.02 -17.07 6.45
C LEU A 76 7.84 -17.06 5.48
N LYS A 77 6.63 -16.95 6.03
CA LYS A 77 5.40 -16.78 5.25
C LYS A 77 4.91 -15.34 5.41
N PRO A 78 4.71 -14.60 4.31
CA PRO A 78 4.12 -13.27 4.37
C PRO A 78 2.78 -13.28 5.11
N ALA A 79 2.60 -12.30 6.01
CA ALA A 79 1.31 -12.09 6.63
C ALA A 79 0.29 -11.67 5.56
N LYS A 80 -0.97 -12.10 5.69
CA LYS A 80 -2.07 -11.57 4.87
C LYS A 80 -2.33 -10.12 5.29
N GLY A 81 -1.64 -9.18 4.63
CA GLY A 81 -1.68 -7.76 4.98
C GLY A 81 -2.88 -7.06 4.37
N ILE A 82 -2.89 -6.93 3.04
CA ILE A 82 -3.88 -6.16 2.30
C ILE A 82 -4.69 -7.06 1.37
N ASN A 83 -6.01 -6.83 1.31
CA ASN A 83 -6.88 -7.48 0.35
C ASN A 83 -7.11 -6.55 -0.84
N LYS A 84 -6.92 -7.07 -2.05
CA LYS A 84 -7.50 -6.43 -3.24
C LYS A 84 -9.02 -6.46 -3.11
N ILE A 85 -9.66 -5.35 -3.39
CA ILE A 85 -11.11 -5.22 -3.31
C ILE A 85 -11.65 -4.67 -4.62
N ASP A 86 -12.76 -5.24 -5.06
CA ASP A 86 -13.50 -4.70 -6.19
C ASP A 86 -14.41 -3.58 -5.68
N THR A 87 -14.25 -2.40 -6.25
CA THR A 87 -15.12 -1.25 -5.98
C THR A 87 -15.98 -0.95 -7.18
N LYS A 88 -17.14 -0.33 -6.94
CA LYS A 88 -17.91 0.26 -8.04
C LYS A 88 -17.02 1.30 -8.72
N GLN A 89 -16.93 1.23 -10.04
CA GLN A 89 -16.06 2.10 -10.82
C GLN A 89 -16.61 2.31 -12.23
N ASN A 90 -16.22 3.42 -12.86
CA ASN A 90 -16.40 3.67 -14.28
C ASN A 90 -15.03 4.03 -14.89
N GLU A 91 -15.01 4.56 -16.11
CA GLU A 91 -13.77 4.90 -16.81
C GLU A 91 -12.92 5.93 -16.06
N SER A 92 -13.53 6.93 -15.43
CA SER A 92 -12.81 8.07 -14.83
C SER A 92 -12.75 8.03 -13.30
N PHE A 93 -13.58 7.22 -12.65
CA PHE A 93 -13.72 7.24 -11.19
C PHE A 93 -13.85 5.84 -10.59
N PHE A 94 -13.36 5.69 -9.37
CA PHE A 94 -13.76 4.61 -8.47
C PHE A 94 -14.45 5.18 -7.23
N PHE A 95 -15.23 4.34 -6.56
CA PHE A 95 -16.05 4.76 -5.43
C PHE A 95 -15.84 3.86 -4.23
N ILE A 96 -15.55 4.46 -3.08
CA ILE A 96 -15.39 3.76 -1.81
C ILE A 96 -16.56 4.10 -0.89
N GLN A 97 -17.22 3.08 -0.36
CA GLN A 97 -18.24 3.26 0.67
C GLN A 97 -17.61 3.11 2.06
N THR A 98 -17.74 4.15 2.88
CA THR A 98 -17.48 4.09 4.33
C THR A 98 -18.81 4.00 5.08
N ALA A 99 -18.76 3.84 6.41
CA ALA A 99 -19.94 3.87 7.26
C ALA A 99 -20.67 5.22 7.21
N LEU A 100 -19.97 6.30 6.86
CA LEU A 100 -20.51 7.65 6.85
C LEU A 100 -20.97 8.09 5.46
N LYS A 101 -20.22 7.78 4.41
CA LYS A 101 -20.54 8.26 3.06
C LYS A 101 -19.87 7.46 1.95
N LYS A 102 -20.33 7.72 0.73
CA LYS A 102 -19.67 7.27 -0.50
C LYS A 102 -18.67 8.32 -0.96
N HIS A 103 -17.39 7.97 -1.01
CA HIS A 103 -16.32 8.80 -1.56
C HIS A 103 -16.16 8.49 -3.05
N LYS A 104 -15.90 9.53 -3.83
CA LYS A 104 -15.64 9.46 -5.27
C LYS A 104 -14.20 9.91 -5.51
N PHE A 105 -13.39 9.06 -6.15
CA PHE A 105 -11.99 9.35 -6.45
C PHE A 105 -11.79 9.32 -7.96
N LYS A 106 -11.14 10.34 -8.51
CA LYS A 106 -10.73 10.39 -9.92
C LYS A 106 -9.58 9.39 -10.09
N LYS A 107 -9.70 8.44 -11.02
CA LYS A 107 -8.62 7.51 -11.33
C LYS A 107 -7.44 8.27 -11.91
N PHE A 108 -6.22 7.88 -11.54
CA PHE A 108 -5.05 8.36 -12.26
C PHE A 108 -5.07 7.80 -13.68
N LYS A 109 -4.75 8.64 -14.65
CA LYS A 109 -4.55 8.26 -16.04
C LYS A 109 -3.52 9.21 -16.63
N ASP A 110 -2.45 8.63 -17.14
CA ASP A 110 -1.47 9.31 -17.97
C ASP A 110 -2.08 9.43 -19.38
N TYR A 111 -2.22 10.66 -19.86
CA TYR A 111 -2.76 10.95 -21.18
C TYR A 111 -1.67 11.28 -22.21
N GLY A 112 -0.39 11.30 -21.79
CA GLY A 112 0.75 11.72 -22.60
C GLY A 112 0.74 13.21 -22.95
N GLY A 113 1.91 13.74 -23.32
CA GLY A 113 2.11 15.16 -23.64
C GLY A 113 2.71 15.96 -22.49
N ASN A 114 2.72 17.29 -22.60
CA ASN A 114 3.40 18.19 -21.65
C ASN A 114 2.47 18.71 -20.54
N GLU A 115 1.29 18.12 -20.37
CA GLU A 115 0.33 18.54 -19.35
C GLU A 115 0.48 17.70 -18.08
N GLY A 116 0.25 18.31 -16.91
CA GLY A 116 0.22 17.56 -15.65
C GLY A 116 -1.10 16.81 -15.44
N TRP A 117 -1.03 15.59 -14.90
CA TRP A 117 -2.22 14.79 -14.59
C TRP A 117 -2.23 14.40 -13.12
N SER A 118 -3.40 14.45 -12.50
CA SER A 118 -3.58 13.95 -11.13
C SER A 118 -4.77 13.03 -11.00
N GLY A 119 -4.64 12.09 -10.07
CA GLY A 119 -5.67 11.13 -9.72
C GLY A 119 -5.24 10.20 -8.60
N TYR A 120 -6.00 9.14 -8.41
CA TYR A 120 -5.85 8.21 -7.31
C TYR A 120 -5.85 6.77 -7.82
N ASP A 121 -5.16 5.90 -7.08
CA ASP A 121 -5.21 4.45 -7.22
C ASP A 121 -5.58 3.81 -5.89
N LEU A 122 -6.53 2.87 -5.93
CA LEU A 122 -6.89 2.05 -4.78
C LEU A 122 -5.99 0.82 -4.74
N ILE A 123 -5.09 0.78 -3.76
CA ILE A 123 -4.19 -0.36 -3.56
C ILE A 123 -4.96 -1.55 -2.98
N GLY A 124 -5.83 -1.30 -2.00
CA GLY A 124 -6.65 -2.34 -1.37
C GLY A 124 -7.20 -1.95 0.00
N TYR A 125 -7.53 -2.95 0.81
CA TYR A 125 -8.16 -2.78 2.11
C TYR A 125 -7.53 -3.68 3.18
N TYR A 126 -7.21 -3.10 4.35
CA TYR A 126 -6.78 -3.81 5.55
C TYR A 126 -8.01 -4.20 6.39
N PRO A 127 -8.47 -5.47 6.38
CA PRO A 127 -9.74 -5.83 7.01
C PRO A 127 -9.73 -5.68 8.54
N LYS A 128 -8.61 -6.04 9.18
CA LYS A 128 -8.45 -5.95 10.63
C LYS A 128 -8.37 -4.48 11.10
N LEU A 129 -7.70 -3.64 10.33
CA LEU A 129 -7.54 -2.21 10.63
C LEU A 129 -8.74 -1.36 10.17
N LYS A 130 -9.56 -1.91 9.25
CA LYS A 130 -10.66 -1.20 8.58
C LYS A 130 -10.20 0.06 7.85
N LEU A 131 -9.09 -0.05 7.14
CA LEU A 131 -8.47 1.05 6.40
C LEU A 131 -8.37 0.70 4.91
N PHE A 132 -8.77 1.60 4.03
CA PHE A 132 -8.43 1.54 2.60
C PHE A 132 -7.07 2.18 2.39
N ALA A 133 -6.19 1.55 1.62
CA ALA A 133 -4.93 2.13 1.18
C ALA A 133 -5.09 2.74 -0.21
N ILE A 134 -4.79 4.02 -0.33
CA ILE A 134 -5.00 4.79 -1.56
C ILE A 134 -3.74 5.61 -1.81
N THR A 135 -3.26 5.60 -3.04
CA THR A 135 -2.19 6.47 -3.51
C THR A 135 -2.81 7.61 -4.31
N GLU A 136 -2.41 8.84 -4.01
CA GLU A 136 -2.59 10.00 -4.87
C GLU A 136 -1.34 10.14 -5.73
N ILE A 137 -1.53 10.35 -7.03
CA ILE A 137 -0.45 10.52 -7.99
C ILE A 137 -0.72 11.83 -8.72
N SER A 138 0.30 12.66 -8.81
CA SER A 138 0.29 13.87 -9.63
C SER A 138 1.57 13.93 -10.46
N THR A 139 1.42 14.21 -11.75
CA THR A 139 2.52 14.50 -12.66
C THR A 139 2.50 15.98 -13.04
N SER A 140 3.68 16.55 -13.22
CA SER A 140 3.90 17.83 -13.87
C SER A 140 5.26 17.77 -14.54
N ASP A 141 5.33 18.05 -15.84
CA ASP A 141 6.53 17.88 -16.65
C ASP A 141 7.12 16.45 -16.51
N GLU A 142 8.45 16.31 -16.39
CA GLU A 142 9.16 15.03 -16.20
C GLU A 142 9.09 14.49 -14.75
N PHE A 143 8.32 15.11 -13.87
CA PHE A 143 8.24 14.75 -12.44
C PHE A 143 6.90 14.10 -12.08
N SER A 144 6.98 13.01 -11.31
CA SER A 144 5.84 12.36 -10.68
C SER A 144 5.98 12.45 -9.16
N LEU A 145 4.97 13.01 -8.51
CA LEU A 145 4.82 13.04 -7.06
C LEU A 145 3.73 12.04 -6.67
N GLY A 146 3.96 11.32 -5.59
CA GLY A 146 3.02 10.35 -5.06
C GLY A 146 2.84 10.53 -3.56
N GLU A 147 1.61 10.38 -3.08
CA GLU A 147 1.29 10.40 -1.67
C GLU A 147 0.44 9.18 -1.31
N LEU A 148 0.78 8.49 -0.23
CA LEU A 148 -0.04 7.39 0.28
C LEU A 148 -0.87 7.87 1.48
N PHE A 149 -2.16 7.55 1.48
CA PHE A 149 -2.98 7.71 2.68
C PHE A 149 -3.86 6.49 2.96
N LEU A 150 -4.18 6.33 4.24
CA LEU A 150 -5.09 5.31 4.75
C LEU A 150 -6.43 5.94 5.12
N LEU A 151 -7.52 5.53 4.48
CA LEU A 151 -8.88 6.02 4.76
C LEU A 151 -9.61 5.05 5.70
N ASP A 152 -9.99 5.53 6.88
CA ASP A 152 -10.77 4.76 7.86
C ASP A 152 -12.23 4.57 7.40
N SER A 153 -12.61 3.31 7.21
CA SER A 153 -13.93 2.95 6.71
C SER A 153 -15.06 3.20 7.70
N LEU A 154 -14.78 3.47 8.97
CA LEU A 154 -15.78 3.76 9.99
C LEU A 154 -15.93 5.26 10.25
N THR A 155 -14.82 6.00 10.20
CA THR A 155 -14.77 7.37 10.75
C THR A 155 -14.46 8.45 9.71
N ASP A 156 -14.12 8.08 8.47
CA ASP A 156 -13.65 8.96 7.39
C ASP A 156 -12.33 9.70 7.69
N TYR A 157 -11.59 9.35 8.75
CA TYR A 157 -10.25 9.90 8.94
C TYR A 157 -9.30 9.40 7.86
N LYS A 158 -8.51 10.31 7.29
CA LYS A 158 -7.40 10.02 6.39
C LYS A 158 -6.09 10.16 7.15
N TYR A 159 -5.27 9.12 7.10
CA TYR A 159 -3.92 9.12 7.64
C TYR A 159 -2.94 9.17 6.48
N LYS A 160 -2.44 10.36 6.16
CA LYS A 160 -1.41 10.56 5.14
C LYS A 160 -0.06 10.15 5.71
N ILE A 161 0.62 9.24 5.02
CA ILE A 161 1.96 8.78 5.40
C ILE A 161 2.94 9.64 4.62
N ILE A 162 3.67 10.48 5.36
CA ILE A 162 4.71 11.34 4.81
C ILE A 162 5.87 10.47 4.34
N SER A 163 6.29 10.71 3.11
CA SER A 163 7.41 10.01 2.50
C SER A 163 8.75 10.54 2.99
N PHE A 164 9.76 9.67 2.96
CA PHE A 164 11.15 10.04 3.22
C PHE A 164 11.82 10.69 1.99
N GLY A 165 11.15 10.69 0.84
CA GLY A 165 11.61 11.32 -0.40
C GLY A 165 10.46 11.91 -1.20
N ASP A 166 10.70 12.22 -2.47
CA ASP A 166 9.76 12.97 -3.31
C ASP A 166 8.61 12.11 -3.88
N GLY A 167 8.74 10.78 -3.81
CA GLY A 167 7.72 9.83 -4.28
C GLY A 167 6.85 9.26 -3.14
N SER A 168 5.79 8.53 -3.50
CA SER A 168 4.99 7.79 -2.52
C SER A 168 5.84 6.74 -1.80
N VAL A 169 5.56 6.53 -0.52
CA VAL A 169 6.03 5.34 0.19
C VAL A 169 5.40 4.09 -0.40
N GLU A 170 6.09 2.96 -0.21
CA GLU A 170 5.57 1.65 -0.50
C GLU A 170 4.41 1.28 0.44
N THR A 171 3.59 0.33 -0.01
CA THR A 171 2.36 -0.04 0.71
C THR A 171 2.66 -0.53 2.14
N PRO A 172 2.08 0.08 3.18
CA PRO A 172 2.39 -0.28 4.57
C PRO A 172 2.08 -1.74 4.91
N ILE A 173 3.01 -2.43 5.56
CA ILE A 173 2.90 -3.85 5.87
C ILE A 173 2.58 -4.02 7.37
N PRO A 174 1.37 -4.49 7.74
CA PRO A 174 1.04 -4.74 9.13
C PRO A 174 1.79 -5.94 9.70
N SER A 175 2.24 -5.77 10.94
CA SER A 175 2.71 -6.86 11.80
C SER A 175 1.65 -7.95 11.99
N ILE A 176 2.08 -9.13 12.43
CA ILE A 176 1.26 -10.35 12.55
C ILE A 176 -0.06 -10.08 13.30
N ASN A 177 0.00 -9.34 14.41
CA ASN A 177 -1.16 -8.98 15.23
C ASN A 177 -1.60 -7.51 15.06
N ASN A 178 -1.07 -6.79 14.07
CA ASN A 178 -1.40 -5.39 13.78
C ASN A 178 -1.11 -4.45 14.96
N LYS A 179 0.05 -4.63 15.60
CA LYS A 179 0.56 -3.67 16.59
C LYS A 179 1.38 -2.54 15.96
N TYR A 180 1.95 -2.83 14.80
CA TYR A 180 2.80 -1.95 14.02
C TYR A 180 2.48 -2.06 12.53
N LEU A 181 2.71 -0.96 11.80
CA LEU A 181 2.85 -0.89 10.34
C LEU A 181 4.30 -0.55 10.02
N ILE A 182 4.92 -1.30 9.12
CA ILE A 182 6.16 -0.88 8.47
C ILE A 182 5.82 -0.25 7.13
N TYR A 183 6.51 0.83 6.77
CA TYR A 183 6.52 1.35 5.41
C TYR A 183 7.96 1.73 5.05
N TYR A 184 8.26 1.82 3.77
CA TYR A 184 9.59 2.17 3.31
C TYR A 184 9.55 2.96 2.01
N TYR A 185 10.69 3.55 1.67
CA TYR A 185 10.94 4.24 0.41
C TYR A 185 12.32 3.82 -0.09
N ASN A 186 12.40 3.38 -1.34
CA ASN A 186 13.67 3.18 -2.05
C ASN A 186 13.98 4.43 -2.87
N TYR A 187 15.22 4.91 -2.81
CA TYR A 187 15.63 6.08 -3.59
C TYR A 187 15.89 5.66 -5.05
N ILE A 188 15.40 6.43 -6.01
CA ILE A 188 15.35 6.03 -7.43
C ILE A 188 16.74 5.87 -8.07
N ASN A 189 17.76 6.55 -7.55
CA ASN A 189 19.11 6.61 -8.15
C ASN A 189 20.20 5.97 -7.28
N ASP A 190 19.85 5.48 -6.10
CA ASP A 190 20.80 4.89 -5.17
C ASP A 190 20.23 3.58 -4.66
N ASP A 191 21.09 2.59 -4.41
CA ASP A 191 20.71 1.38 -3.67
C ASP A 191 20.55 1.69 -2.18
N ASN A 192 19.69 2.65 -1.86
CA ASN A 192 19.45 3.17 -0.53
C ASN A 192 17.95 3.08 -0.22
N CYS A 193 17.62 3.00 1.07
CA CYS A 193 16.23 2.99 1.49
C CYS A 193 16.04 3.64 2.85
N SER A 194 14.82 4.13 3.09
CA SER A 194 14.37 4.60 4.40
C SER A 194 13.19 3.74 4.85
N ILE A 195 13.20 3.33 6.11
CA ILE A 195 12.17 2.49 6.74
C ILE A 195 11.57 3.29 7.90
N GLY A 196 10.23 3.33 7.97
CA GLY A 196 9.48 3.87 9.09
C GLY A 196 8.59 2.80 9.73
N ILE A 197 8.51 2.82 11.06
CA ILE A 197 7.56 2.01 11.84
C ILE A 197 6.55 2.93 12.49
N LEU A 198 5.27 2.68 12.21
CA LEU A 198 4.15 3.29 12.93
C LEU A 198 3.61 2.29 13.94
N LYS A 199 3.48 2.70 15.20
CA LYS A 199 2.69 2.00 16.21
C LYS A 199 1.20 2.23 15.96
N ILE A 200 0.43 1.15 16.03
CA ILE A 200 -1.02 1.15 15.95
C ILE A 200 -1.58 1.15 17.38
N ASN A 201 -2.23 2.25 17.75
CA ASN A 201 -2.88 2.40 19.05
C ASN A 201 -4.40 2.20 18.92
N ASP A 202 -5.13 2.48 19.99
CA ASP A 202 -6.58 2.47 19.94
C ASP A 202 -7.13 3.65 19.10
N LYS A 203 -8.36 3.50 18.61
CA LYS A 203 -9.03 4.50 17.76
C LYS A 203 -9.77 5.59 18.56
N THR A 204 -9.64 5.64 19.90
CA THR A 204 -10.42 6.60 20.71
C THR A 204 -9.98 8.04 20.43
N ASN A 205 -8.68 8.25 20.18
CA ASN A 205 -8.13 9.49 19.67
C ASN A 205 -7.51 9.26 18.28
N PRO A 206 -8.18 9.69 17.19
CA PRO A 206 -7.67 9.55 15.82
C PRO A 206 -6.24 10.07 15.67
N LYS A 207 -5.88 11.20 16.30
CA LYS A 207 -4.52 11.77 16.21
C LYS A 207 -3.42 10.87 16.77
N ASN A 208 -3.77 9.94 17.64
CA ASN A 208 -2.83 9.00 18.24
C ASN A 208 -2.95 7.59 17.67
N TYR A 209 -3.90 7.33 16.76
CA TYR A 209 -4.17 5.98 16.26
C TYR A 209 -2.95 5.39 15.55
N LEU A 210 -2.30 6.18 14.69
CA LEU A 210 -1.00 5.85 14.10
C LEU A 210 0.02 6.83 14.64
N LYS A 211 1.17 6.34 15.11
CA LYS A 211 2.24 7.17 15.65
C LYS A 211 3.60 6.61 15.28
N GLU A 212 4.52 7.48 14.89
CA GLU A 212 5.92 7.16 14.65
C GLU A 212 6.52 6.42 15.86
N TYR A 213 7.28 5.36 15.59
CA TYR A 213 7.86 4.49 16.62
C TYR A 213 9.37 4.34 16.49
N ALA A 214 9.85 3.96 15.31
CA ALA A 214 11.25 3.73 15.02
C ALA A 214 11.50 3.88 13.52
N SER A 215 12.75 4.12 13.13
CA SER A 215 13.14 4.26 11.72
C SER A 215 14.51 3.67 11.44
N TYR A 216 14.85 3.55 10.16
CA TYR A 216 16.18 3.22 9.68
C TYR A 216 16.44 3.84 8.33
N ASN A 217 17.64 4.36 8.12
CA ASN A 217 18.10 4.82 6.81
C ASN A 217 19.30 3.96 6.41
N SER A 218 19.19 3.30 5.26
CA SER A 218 20.25 2.48 4.69
C SER A 218 20.97 3.24 3.60
N THR A 219 22.29 3.22 3.64
CA THR A 219 23.15 3.60 2.50
C THR A 219 23.75 2.37 1.80
N GLU A 220 23.25 1.18 2.11
CA GLU A 220 23.89 -0.09 1.73
C GLU A 220 23.01 -0.99 0.85
N PHE A 221 21.70 -0.77 0.83
CA PHE A 221 20.78 -1.56 0.01
C PHE A 221 19.43 -0.84 -0.19
N ALA A 222 18.77 -1.17 -1.31
CA ALA A 222 17.35 -0.93 -1.52
C ALA A 222 16.54 -2.17 -1.10
N ILE A 223 15.25 -2.00 -0.80
CA ILE A 223 14.38 -3.09 -0.32
C ILE A 223 13.66 -3.76 -1.48
N GLU A 224 13.81 -5.08 -1.59
CA GLU A 224 13.00 -5.93 -2.48
C GLU A 224 11.74 -6.43 -1.77
N ASN A 225 11.86 -6.85 -0.51
CA ASN A 225 10.75 -7.44 0.24
C ASN A 225 10.95 -7.33 1.76
N ILE A 226 9.85 -7.24 2.50
CA ILE A 226 9.81 -7.26 3.96
C ILE A 226 8.81 -8.31 4.44
N VAL A 227 9.22 -9.14 5.40
CA VAL A 227 8.36 -10.16 6.01
C VAL A 227 8.44 -10.11 7.53
N TRP A 228 7.30 -9.96 8.20
CA TRP A 228 7.21 -10.05 9.65
C TRP A 228 7.39 -11.49 10.15
N LYS A 229 8.29 -11.68 11.13
CA LYS A 229 8.44 -12.93 11.89
C LYS A 229 7.64 -12.91 13.20
N SER A 230 7.51 -11.74 13.82
CA SER A 230 6.66 -11.46 14.98
C SER A 230 6.12 -10.04 14.91
N ASP A 231 5.47 -9.52 15.96
CA ASP A 231 5.07 -8.11 15.99
C ASP A 231 6.24 -7.13 16.08
N ASN A 232 7.38 -7.61 16.59
CA ASN A 232 8.53 -6.79 16.94
C ASN A 232 9.79 -7.19 16.16
N CYS A 233 9.65 -8.11 15.21
CA CYS A 233 10.76 -8.60 14.41
C CYS A 233 10.31 -8.83 12.96
N PHE A 234 11.05 -8.27 12.03
CA PHE A 234 10.85 -8.45 10.60
C PHE A 234 12.18 -8.64 9.89
N TYR A 235 12.09 -9.29 8.75
CA TYR A 235 13.20 -9.63 7.89
C TYR A 235 13.07 -8.83 6.61
N VAL A 236 14.21 -8.46 6.04
CA VAL A 236 14.33 -7.66 4.82
C VAL A 236 15.16 -8.44 3.83
N LYS A 237 14.64 -8.60 2.60
CA LYS A 237 15.43 -8.94 1.43
C LYS A 237 15.84 -7.61 0.79
N GLY A 238 17.09 -7.23 0.95
CA GLY A 238 17.67 -6.05 0.31
C GLY A 238 18.39 -6.43 -0.98
N TYR A 239 18.62 -5.44 -1.85
CA TYR A 239 19.42 -5.61 -3.05
C TYR A 239 20.35 -4.42 -3.29
N ASN A 240 21.41 -4.71 -4.04
CA ASN A 240 22.19 -3.71 -4.77
C ASN A 240 22.16 -4.04 -6.26
N GLU A 241 22.16 -3.00 -7.09
CA GLU A 241 22.32 -3.13 -8.53
C GLU A 241 23.80 -3.07 -8.92
N ILE A 242 24.21 -4.07 -9.68
CA ILE A 242 25.56 -4.16 -10.23
C ILE A 242 25.50 -4.30 -11.74
N TYR A 243 26.40 -3.62 -12.43
CA TYR A 243 26.52 -3.72 -13.87
C TYR A 243 27.53 -4.80 -14.25
N GLU A 244 27.04 -5.94 -14.73
CA GLU A 244 27.86 -7.06 -15.19
C GLU A 244 27.38 -7.51 -16.59
N LYS A 245 28.31 -7.78 -17.51
CA LYS A 245 28.00 -8.31 -18.86
C LYS A 245 26.99 -7.49 -19.68
N LYS A 246 26.99 -6.17 -19.54
CA LYS A 246 26.08 -5.22 -20.20
C LYS A 246 24.63 -5.27 -19.71
N GLU A 247 24.40 -5.87 -18.54
CA GLU A 247 23.10 -5.91 -17.90
C GLU A 247 23.22 -5.46 -16.44
N THR A 248 22.15 -4.85 -15.94
CA THR A 248 22.01 -4.55 -14.51
C THR A 248 21.44 -5.77 -13.81
N ILE A 249 22.14 -6.26 -12.80
CA ILE A 249 21.77 -7.45 -12.03
C ILE A 249 21.56 -7.06 -10.57
N LYS A 250 20.50 -7.58 -9.94
CA LYS A 250 20.28 -7.43 -8.50
C LYS A 250 21.07 -8.47 -7.72
N LYS A 251 21.99 -8.02 -6.86
CA LYS A 251 22.66 -8.86 -5.84
C LYS A 251 21.91 -8.73 -4.52
N TYR A 252 21.36 -9.84 -4.03
CA TYR A 252 20.55 -9.85 -2.81
C TYR A 252 21.37 -10.06 -1.54
N LYS A 253 20.96 -9.38 -0.47
CA LYS A 253 21.39 -9.61 0.91
C LYS A 253 20.16 -9.66 1.82
N TYR A 254 20.28 -10.35 2.94
CA TYR A 254 19.16 -10.59 3.83
C TYR A 254 19.50 -10.11 5.23
N TYR A 255 18.52 -9.44 5.85
CA TYR A 255 18.68 -8.78 7.13
C TYR A 255 17.49 -9.06 8.04
N GLN A 256 17.69 -8.98 9.34
CA GLN A 256 16.64 -8.98 10.35
C GLN A 256 16.83 -7.83 11.30
N THR A 257 15.74 -7.36 11.87
CA THR A 257 15.79 -6.48 13.02
C THR A 257 14.78 -6.93 14.05
N THR A 258 15.08 -6.67 15.32
CA THR A 258 14.14 -6.80 16.43
C THR A 258 14.17 -5.53 17.25
N PHE A 259 13.00 -4.98 17.55
CA PHE A 259 12.86 -3.77 18.36
C PHE A 259 11.97 -4.04 19.58
N ARG A 260 12.20 -3.28 20.64
CA ARG A 260 11.42 -3.36 21.89
C ARG A 260 10.38 -2.27 21.92
#